data_AF-A0A6M1SPP9-F1
#
_entry.id   AF-A0A6M1SPP9-F1
#
_cell.length_a   1.000
_cell.length_b   1.000
_cell.length_c   1.000
_cell.angle_alpha   90.00
_cell.angle_beta   90.00
_cell.angle_gamma   90.00
#
_symmetry.space_group_name_H-M   'P 1'
#
loop_
_entity.id
_entity.type
_entity.pdbx_description
1 polymer ?
#
loop_
_entity_poly.entity_id
_entity_poly.type
_entity_poly.pdbx_seq_one_letter_code
_entity_poly.pdbx_strand_id
1 'polypeptide(L)'
;MNIPPDHPNRQAIMDEVHARPVEIVPEACRVRRLVLVMPGEPGAMHRAFGRFAAFRSADGIALPQSGSRQYSFSTRNHEVTWEFHTEFVTITWRAAPMTWKAGRTISGSMPLARAC
;
A
#
# COMPACT_ATOMS: atom_id res chain seq x y z
N MET A 1 -30.32 15.60 -15.68
CA MET A 1 -30.04 14.63 -14.60
C MET A 1 -29.89 15.41 -13.31
N ASN A 2 -30.80 15.24 -12.35
CA ASN A 2 -30.83 16.05 -11.13
C ASN A 2 -30.07 15.31 -10.03
N ILE A 3 -28.82 15.72 -9.75
CA ILE A 3 -28.03 15.15 -8.65
C ILE A 3 -28.55 15.78 -7.35
N PRO A 4 -28.93 14.99 -6.33
CA PRO A 4 -29.32 15.53 -5.03
C PRO A 4 -28.22 16.40 -4.41
N PRO A 5 -28.57 17.46 -3.67
CA PRO A 5 -27.58 18.28 -2.96
C PRO A 5 -26.80 17.44 -1.95
N ASP A 6 -25.52 17.77 -1.76
CA ASP A 6 -24.61 16.99 -0.94
C ASP A 6 -25.03 17.04 0.56
N HIS A 7 -24.90 15.91 1.26
CA HIS A 7 -25.35 15.83 2.66
C HIS A 7 -24.43 16.67 3.56
N PRO A 8 -24.96 17.51 4.48
CA PRO A 8 -24.16 18.43 5.29
C PRO A 8 -23.07 17.74 6.12
N ASN A 9 -23.31 16.50 6.57
CA ASN A 9 -22.32 15.73 7.34
C ASN A 9 -21.38 14.88 6.48
N ARG A 10 -21.49 14.90 5.15
CA ARG A 10 -20.69 14.02 4.28
C ARG A 10 -19.19 14.28 4.45
N GLN A 11 -18.81 15.55 4.52
CA GLN A 11 -17.41 15.94 4.71
C GLN A 11 -16.89 15.46 6.07
N ALA A 12 -17.65 15.66 7.15
CA ALA A 12 -17.28 15.20 8.48
C ALA A 12 -17.12 13.66 8.60
N ILE A 13 -17.91 12.90 7.84
CA ILE A 13 -17.79 11.43 7.76
C ILE A 13 -16.56 11.03 6.93
N MET A 14 -16.30 11.72 5.83
CA MET A 14 -15.11 11.46 5.00
C MET A 14 -13.81 11.86 5.70
N ASP A 15 -13.86 12.87 6.56
CA ASP A 15 -12.75 13.36 7.38
C ASP A 15 -12.66 12.64 8.74
N GLU A 16 -13.51 11.64 9.00
CA GLU A 16 -13.41 10.82 10.20
C GLU A 16 -12.04 10.12 10.21
N VAL A 17 -11.33 10.12 11.34
CA VAL A 17 -9.98 9.55 11.46
C VAL A 17 -9.90 8.05 11.11
N HIS A 18 -11.04 7.35 11.13
CA HIS A 18 -11.15 5.94 10.72
C HIS A 18 -11.59 5.76 9.28
N ALA A 19 -11.99 6.82 8.58
CA ALA A 19 -12.32 6.76 7.18
C ALA A 19 -11.05 6.39 6.41
N ARG A 20 -11.00 5.14 5.93
CA ARG A 20 -9.98 4.70 4.99
C ARG A 20 -10.43 5.20 3.63
N PRO A 21 -9.73 6.16 2.99
CA PRO A 21 -10.14 6.66 1.69
C PRO A 21 -10.30 5.50 0.72
N VAL A 22 -11.45 5.43 0.03
CA VAL A 22 -11.68 4.42 -0.99
C VAL A 22 -10.73 4.71 -2.15
N GLU A 23 -9.69 3.90 -2.26
CA GLU A 23 -8.67 4.09 -3.28
C GLU A 23 -9.17 3.58 -4.62
N ILE A 24 -9.39 4.48 -5.58
CA ILE A 24 -9.84 4.12 -6.93
C ILE A 24 -8.67 3.46 -7.68
N VAL A 25 -8.91 2.26 -8.19
CA VAL A 25 -7.92 1.47 -8.91
C VAL A 25 -8.22 1.51 -10.43
N PRO A 26 -7.25 1.85 -11.28
CA PRO A 26 -7.42 1.82 -12.73
C PRO A 26 -7.75 0.42 -13.25
N GLU A 27 -8.48 0.35 -14.37
CA GLU A 27 -8.90 -0.89 -15.03
C GLU A 27 -7.74 -1.88 -15.26
N ALA A 28 -6.63 -1.37 -15.81
CA ALA A 28 -5.40 -2.13 -15.97
C ALA A 28 -4.35 -1.61 -14.99
N CYS A 29 -3.99 -2.42 -14.01
CA CYS A 29 -2.87 -2.14 -13.11
C CYS A 29 -2.24 -3.44 -12.60
N ARG A 30 -1.04 -3.33 -12.03
CA ARG A 30 -0.40 -4.42 -11.30
C ARG A 30 -0.45 -4.11 -9.83
N VAL A 31 -0.97 -5.06 -9.06
CA VAL A 31 -1.04 -4.95 -7.59
C VAL A 31 -0.18 -6.04 -6.97
N ARG A 32 0.60 -5.68 -5.95
CA ARG A 32 1.31 -6.61 -5.07
C ARG A 32 0.98 -6.25 -3.64
N ARG A 33 0.61 -7.23 -2.84
CA ARG A 33 0.32 -7.04 -1.42
C ARG A 33 1.14 -8.01 -0.59
N LEU A 34 1.80 -7.49 0.44
CA LEU A 34 2.59 -8.26 1.40
C LEU A 34 2.03 -8.02 2.80
N VAL A 35 1.87 -9.09 3.56
CA VAL A 35 1.45 -9.04 4.96
C VAL A 35 2.65 -9.45 5.82
N LEU A 36 2.95 -8.61 6.82
CA LEU A 36 3.99 -8.85 7.81
C LEU A 36 3.32 -9.09 9.16
N VAL A 37 3.32 -10.32 9.63
CA VAL A 37 2.74 -10.68 10.93
C VAL A 37 3.67 -10.20 12.04
N MET A 38 3.11 -9.54 13.04
CA MET A 38 3.86 -9.07 14.20
C MET A 38 4.06 -10.19 15.22
N PRO A 39 5.22 -10.21 15.90
CA PRO A 39 5.38 -11.01 17.11
C PRO A 39 4.31 -10.65 18.15
N GLY A 40 3.80 -11.65 18.87
CA GLY A 40 2.78 -11.48 19.92
C GLY A 40 3.30 -10.82 21.21
N GLU A 41 4.41 -10.11 21.15
CA GLU A 41 5.02 -9.46 22.31
C GLU A 41 4.60 -7.98 22.44
N PRO A 42 4.49 -7.45 23.66
CA PRO A 42 4.13 -6.05 23.87
C PRO A 42 5.05 -5.08 23.11
N GLY A 43 4.43 -4.09 22.47
CA GLY A 43 5.14 -3.03 21.74
C GLY A 43 5.74 -3.44 20.39
N ALA A 44 5.52 -4.67 19.90
CA ALA A 44 6.00 -5.09 18.58
C ALA A 44 5.56 -4.12 17.46
N MET A 45 4.27 -3.77 17.43
CA MET A 45 3.73 -2.83 16.44
C MET A 45 4.29 -1.41 16.61
N HIS A 46 4.52 -0.96 17.85
CA HIS A 46 5.12 0.35 18.11
C HIS A 46 6.55 0.42 17.56
N ARG A 47 7.35 -0.64 17.74
CA ARG A 47 8.70 -0.73 17.15
C ARG A 47 8.64 -0.77 15.63
N ALA A 48 7.70 -1.51 15.04
CA ALA A 48 7.51 -1.57 13.59
C ALA A 48 7.16 -0.18 13.02
N PHE A 49 6.26 0.54 13.68
CA PHE A 49 5.93 1.92 13.32
C PHE A 49 7.14 2.86 13.44
N GLY A 50 7.93 2.74 14.51
CA GLY A 50 9.17 3.52 14.68
C GLY A 50 10.19 3.28 13.55
N ARG A 51 10.33 2.03 13.09
CA ARG A 51 11.18 1.70 11.93
C ARG A 51 10.66 2.30 10.64
N PHE A 52 9.34 2.26 10.42
CA PHE A 52 8.70 2.92 9.29
C PHE A 52 8.94 4.44 9.33
N ALA A 53 8.73 5.08 10.47
CA ALA A 53 8.95 6.51 10.64
C ALA A 53 10.39 6.91 10.29
N ALA A 54 11.39 6.16 10.79
CA ALA A 54 12.79 6.39 10.47
C ALA A 54 13.08 6.23 8.97
N PHE A 55 12.52 5.20 8.32
CA PHE A 55 12.61 5.01 6.87
C PHE A 55 12.03 6.21 6.10
N ARG A 56 10.87 6.72 6.49
CA ARG A 56 10.25 7.88 5.83
C ARG A 56 11.02 9.18 6.04
N SER A 57 11.56 9.39 7.24
CA SER A 57 12.42 10.53 7.53
C SER A 57 13.71 10.51 6.71
N ALA A 58 14.31 9.34 6.46
CA ALA A 58 15.49 9.21 5.62
C ALA A 58 15.23 9.62 4.16
N ASP A 59 14.00 9.46 3.67
CA ASP A 59 13.56 9.92 2.35
C ASP A 59 13.14 11.41 2.32
N GLY A 60 13.32 12.14 3.43
CA GLY A 60 12.98 13.56 3.54
C GLY A 60 11.47 13.84 3.62
N ILE A 61 10.63 12.83 3.85
CA ILE A 61 9.18 12.98 3.87
C ILE A 61 8.68 12.87 5.31
N ALA A 62 8.15 14.00 5.82
CA ALA A 62 7.52 14.05 7.13
C ALA A 62 6.26 13.18 7.15
N LEU A 63 6.03 12.46 8.27
CA LEU A 63 4.80 11.70 8.44
C LEU A 63 3.61 12.67 8.51
N PRO A 64 2.61 12.54 7.62
CA PRO A 64 1.58 13.56 7.42
C PRO A 64 0.63 13.74 8.60
N GLN A 65 0.49 12.75 9.48
CA GLN A 65 -0.40 12.83 10.64
C GLN A 65 0.08 11.93 11.78
N SER A 66 0.20 12.53 12.98
CA SER A 66 0.39 11.78 14.23
C SER A 66 -0.84 10.93 14.49
N GLY A 67 -0.67 9.60 14.55
CA GLY A 67 -1.73 8.66 14.92
C GLY A 67 -2.52 8.02 13.76
N SER A 68 -2.24 8.34 12.49
CA SER A 68 -2.82 7.58 11.37
C SER A 68 -2.32 6.13 11.41
N ARG A 69 -3.16 5.18 10.99
CA ARG A 69 -2.78 3.78 10.79
C ARG A 69 -2.57 3.42 9.32
N GLN A 70 -2.82 4.35 8.41
CA GLN A 70 -2.64 4.16 6.98
C GLN A 70 -1.79 5.31 6.41
N TYR A 71 -0.79 4.94 5.61
CA TYR A 71 0.13 5.88 4.98
C TYR A 71 0.31 5.51 3.52
N SER A 72 -0.05 6.43 2.63
CA SER A 72 0.11 6.27 1.19
C SER A 72 1.14 7.27 0.67
N PHE A 73 2.00 6.83 -0.24
CA PHE A 73 3.00 7.66 -0.90
C PHE A 73 3.40 7.07 -2.26
N SER A 74 3.85 7.95 -3.15
CA SER A 74 4.32 7.57 -4.48
C SER A 74 5.84 7.41 -4.50
N THR A 75 6.30 6.42 -5.26
CA THR A 75 7.70 6.28 -5.71
C THR A 75 7.73 6.51 -7.21
N ARG A 76 8.92 6.50 -7.83
CA ARG A 76 9.07 6.72 -9.28
C ARG A 76 8.14 5.85 -10.15
N ASN A 77 7.87 4.61 -9.75
CA ASN A 77 7.15 3.63 -10.56
C ASN A 77 5.94 3.00 -9.86
N HIS A 78 5.67 3.35 -8.60
CA HIS A 78 4.65 2.68 -7.80
C HIS A 78 3.96 3.64 -6.84
N GLU A 79 2.66 3.45 -6.66
CA GLU A 79 1.92 3.94 -5.49
C GLU A 79 2.03 2.89 -4.38
N VAL A 80 2.35 3.33 -3.17
CA VAL A 80 2.59 2.43 -2.03
C VAL A 80 1.68 2.83 -0.87
N THR A 81 0.93 1.87 -0.34
CA THR A 81 0.10 2.04 0.85
C THR A 81 0.56 1.08 1.95
N TRP A 82 0.89 1.62 3.12
CA TRP A 82 1.19 0.89 4.35
C TRP A 82 0.01 1.02 5.32
N GLU A 83 -0.48 -0.10 5.83
CA GLU A 83 -1.54 -0.18 6.85
C GLU A 83 -1.03 -0.91 8.09
N PHE A 84 -1.09 -0.26 9.24
CA PHE A 84 -0.67 -0.80 10.53
C PHE A 84 -1.89 -1.27 11.32
N HIS A 85 -2.06 -2.59 11.44
CA HIS A 85 -3.06 -3.20 12.30
C HIS A 85 -2.47 -3.47 13.69
N THR A 86 -3.18 -4.21 14.54
CA THR A 86 -2.61 -4.64 15.82
C THR A 86 -1.68 -5.82 15.62
N GLU A 87 -2.11 -6.84 14.86
CA GLU A 87 -1.36 -8.10 14.71
C GLU A 87 -0.47 -8.15 13.47
N PHE A 88 -0.67 -7.26 12.49
CA PHE A 88 0.10 -7.29 11.25
C PHE A 88 0.21 -5.92 10.59
N VAL A 89 1.20 -5.77 9.73
CA VAL A 89 1.32 -4.64 8.80
C VAL A 89 1.03 -5.14 7.41
N THR A 90 0.29 -4.36 6.63
CA THR A 90 0.13 -4.66 5.21
C THR A 90 0.77 -3.60 4.34
N ILE A 91 1.45 -4.04 3.29
CA ILE A 91 2.08 -3.15 2.32
C ILE A 91 1.55 -3.50 0.93
N THR A 92 0.99 -2.51 0.25
CA THR A 92 0.45 -2.65 -1.10
C THR A 92 1.21 -1.76 -2.05
N TRP A 93 1.71 -2.33 -3.14
CA TRP A 93 2.24 -1.59 -4.28
C TRP A 93 1.27 -1.70 -5.45
N ARG A 94 1.00 -0.57 -6.08
CA ARG A 94 0.28 -0.48 -7.35
C ARG A 94 1.18 0.14 -8.39
N ALA A 95 1.21 -0.43 -9.58
CA ALA A 95 1.96 0.11 -10.71
C ALA A 95 1.10 0.10 -11.96
N ALA A 96 1.48 0.96 -12.91
CA ALA A 96 1.00 0.85 -14.28
C ALA A 96 1.22 -0.57 -14.81
N PRO A 97 0.32 -1.06 -15.69
CA PRO A 97 0.49 -2.37 -16.31
C PRO A 97 1.82 -2.39 -17.07
N MET A 98 2.55 -3.51 -16.98
CA MET A 98 3.74 -3.65 -17.81
C MET A 98 3.29 -3.74 -19.27
N THR A 99 3.76 -2.81 -20.09
CA THR A 99 3.67 -2.95 -21.53
C THR A 99 4.67 -4.03 -21.95
N TRP A 100 4.17 -5.23 -22.19
CA TRP A 100 4.96 -6.24 -22.88
C TRP A 100 5.18 -5.74 -24.31
N LYS A 101 6.42 -5.35 -24.65
CA LYS A 101 6.79 -5.22 -26.06
C LYS A 101 6.82 -6.63 -26.62
N ALA A 102 5.81 -6.99 -27.41
CA ALA A 102 5.81 -8.19 -28.23
C ALA A 102 7.11 -8.23 -29.04
N GLY A 103 7.99 -9.19 -28.73
CA GLY A 103 9.28 -9.33 -29.43
C GLY A 103 10.45 -9.88 -28.61
N ARG A 104 10.33 -10.06 -27.28
CA ARG A 104 11.37 -10.78 -26.52
C ARG A 104 10.94 -12.22 -26.25
N THR A 105 11.22 -13.10 -27.21
CA THR A 105 11.23 -14.55 -26.96
C THR A 105 12.13 -14.81 -25.76
N ILE A 106 11.54 -15.24 -24.64
CA ILE A 106 12.30 -15.83 -23.54
C ILE A 106 12.75 -17.21 -24.03
N SER A 107 13.85 -17.27 -24.78
CA SER A 107 14.57 -18.53 -25.02
C SER A 107 15.38 -18.85 -23.77
N GLY A 108 14.69 -19.18 -22.69
CA GLY A 108 15.28 -19.70 -21.46
C GLY A 108 14.58 -20.99 -21.15
N SER A 109 15.13 -22.11 -21.62
CA SER A 109 14.71 -23.44 -21.18
C SER A 109 14.83 -23.50 -19.65
N MET A 110 13.73 -23.64 -18.93
CA MET A 110 13.75 -24.13 -17.56
C MET A 110 14.29 -25.56 -17.61
N PRO A 111 15.44 -25.90 -16.99
CA PRO A 111 15.74 -27.29 -16.75
C PRO A 111 14.71 -27.79 -15.74
N LEU A 112 13.92 -28.80 -16.13
CA LEU A 112 13.16 -29.59 -15.16
C LEU A 112 14.16 -30.12 -14.14
N ALA A 113 14.06 -29.64 -12.89
CA ALA A 113 14.72 -30.29 -11.77
C ALA A 113 14.15 -31.71 -11.68
N ARG A 114 14.99 -32.71 -12.00
CA ARG A 114 14.67 -34.12 -11.73
C ARG A 114 14.57 -34.29 -10.22
N ALA A 115 13.46 -34.90 -9.80
CA ALA A 115 13.32 -35.47 -8.48
C ALA A 115 14.48 -36.44 -8.18
N CYS A 116 14.98 -36.38 -6.96
CA CYS A 116 15.72 -37.45 -6.28
C CYS A 116 15.03 -37.64 -4.93
#